data_AF-A0A841VUG9-F1
#
_entry.id   AF-A0A841VUG9-F1
#
_cell.length_a   1.000
_cell.length_b   1.000
_cell.length_c   1.000
_cell.angle_alpha   90.00
_cell.angle_beta   90.00
_cell.angle_gamma   90.00
#
_symmetry.space_group_name_H-M   'P 1'
#
loop_
_entity.id
_entity.type
_entity.pdbx_description
1 polymer ?
#
loop_
_entity_poly.entity_id
_entity_poly.type
_entity_poly.pdbx_seq_one_letter_code
_entity_poly.pdbx_strand_id
1 'polypeptide(L)' 'MDETGVLLGLARTHARSQIGTRAYSLNPFYRGSKVTVIGAISIKKVVALMTMNNSMDGKAFE' A
#
# COMPACT_ATOMS: atom_id res chain seq x y z
N MET A 1 -17.35 -6.91 -5.13
CA MET A 1 -16.51 -6.87 -3.93
C MET A 1 -15.27 -7.64 -4.28
N ASP A 2 -14.10 -7.10 -3.97
CA ASP A 2 -12.82 -7.71 -4.35
C ASP A 2 -11.71 -7.29 -3.38
N GLU A 3 -10.61 -8.02 -3.41
CA GLU A 3 -9.44 -7.80 -2.57
C GLU A 3 -8.21 -7.39 -3.38
N THR A 4 -7.39 -6.51 -2.81
CA THR A 4 -6.09 -6.16 -3.38
C THR A 4 -5.01 -6.05 -2.32
N GLY A 5 -3.84 -6.60 -2.62
CA GLY A 5 -2.66 -6.51 -1.77
C GLY A 5 -1.87 -5.24 -2.06
N VAL A 6 -1.76 -4.36 -1.07
CA VAL A 6 -0.95 -3.14 -1.10
C VAL A 6 0.36 -3.41 -0.37
N LEU A 7 1.48 -3.31 -1.10
CA LEU A 7 2.81 -3.37 -0.52
C LEU A 7 3.24 -1.97 -0.12
N LEU A 8 3.42 -1.73 1.19
CA LEU A 8 3.90 -0.45 1.69
C LEU A 8 5.40 -0.34 1.43
N GLY A 9 5.77 0.28 0.31
CA GLY A 9 7.17 0.58 0.02
C GLY A 9 7.73 1.58 1.03
N LEU A 10 8.85 1.27 1.68
CA LEU A 10 9.51 2.24 2.56
C LEU A 10 10.27 3.25 1.69
N ALA A 11 9.90 4.52 1.81
CA ALA A 11 10.61 5.64 1.20
C ALA A 11 11.37 6.43 2.26
N ARG A 12 12.57 6.91 1.93
CA ARG A 12 13.32 7.82 2.81
C ARG A 12 12.62 9.19 2.80
N THR A 13 12.43 9.80 3.97
CA THR A 13 11.83 11.14 4.09
C THR A 13 12.81 12.26 3.75
N HIS A 14 14.12 11.98 3.85
CA HIS A 14 15.18 12.94 3.58
C HIS A 14 16.27 12.28 2.74
N ALA A 15 16.89 13.07 1.87
CA ALA A 15 18.06 12.68 1.10
C ALA A 15 19.16 13.73 1.27
N ARG A 16 20.42 13.34 1.02
CA ARG A 16 21.56 14.26 1.02
C ARG A 16 22.15 14.30 -0.38
N SER A 17 22.48 15.50 -0.84
CA SER A 17 23.17 15.74 -2.11
C SER A 17 24.24 16.80 -1.94
N GLN A 18 25.20 16.83 -2.86
CA GLN A 18 26.19 17.90 -2.92
C GLN A 18 25.52 19.22 -3.33
N ILE A 19 26.12 20.35 -2.96
CA ILE A 19 25.64 21.68 -3.37
C ILE A 19 25.47 21.74 -4.89
N GLY A 20 24.31 22.22 -5.34
CA GLY A 20 23.96 22.33 -6.77
C GLY A 20 23.44 21.03 -7.41
N THR A 21 23.34 19.93 -6.66
CA THR A 21 22.84 18.64 -7.19
C THR A 21 21.52 18.24 -6.53
N ARG A 22 20.64 17.57 -7.28
CA ARG A 22 19.38 17.02 -6.77
C ARG A 22 19.57 15.56 -6.38
N ALA A 23 19.16 15.19 -5.18
CA ALA A 23 19.05 13.78 -4.81
C ALA A 23 17.86 13.14 -5.55
N TYR A 24 18.10 12.01 -6.19
CA TYR A 24 17.06 11.19 -6.83
C TYR A 24 16.92 9.87 -6.10
N SER A 25 15.70 9.34 -6.08
CA SER A 25 15.37 8.01 -5.60
C SER A 25 14.62 7.30 -6.73
N LEU A 26 15.05 6.09 -7.07
CA LEU A 26 14.24 5.19 -7.89
C LEU A 26 13.16 4.52 -7.02
N ASN A 27 12.25 3.79 -7.67
CA ASN A 27 11.10 3.13 -7.05
C ASN A 27 11.46 2.53 -5.67
N PRO A 28 10.61 2.68 -4.64
CA PRO A 28 10.91 2.22 -3.29
C PRO A 28 11.21 0.71 -3.31
N PHE A 29 12.50 0.38 -3.20
CA PHE A 29 12.99 -1.00 -3.32
C PHE A 29 12.71 -1.80 -2.03
N TYR A 30 12.56 -1.11 -0.90
CA TYR A 30 12.33 -1.72 0.39
C TYR A 30 10.86 -2.12 0.54
N ARG A 31 10.60 -3.43 0.52
CA ARG A 31 9.29 -3.99 0.87
C ARG A 31 9.05 -3.75 2.36
N GLY A 32 8.13 -2.86 2.69
CA GLY A 32 7.56 -2.76 4.03
C GLY A 32 6.47 -3.82 4.22
N SER A 33 5.48 -3.51 5.06
CA SER A 33 4.39 -4.45 5.34
C SER A 33 3.44 -4.61 4.15
N LYS A 34 2.83 -5.80 4.07
CA LYS A 34 1.72 -6.09 3.17
C LYS A 34 0.42 -5.80 3.89
N VAL A 35 -0.44 -4.98 3.28
CA VAL A 35 -1.80 -4.71 3.74
C VAL A 35 -2.77 -5.21 2.67
N THR A 36 -3.75 -6.02 3.04
CA THR A 36 -4.84 -6.39 2.15
C THR A 36 -5.99 -5.42 2.34
N VAL A 37 -6.45 -4.84 1.24
CA VAL A 37 -7.62 -3.96 1.18
C VAL A 37 -8.77 -4.77 0.59
N ILE A 38 -9.91 -4.76 1.27
CA ILE A 38 -11.15 -5.41 0.82
C ILE A 38 -12.14 -4.30 0.54
N GLY A 39 -12.63 -4.24 -0.70
CA GLY A 39 -13.48 -3.16 -1.17
C GLY A 39 -14.78 -3.66 -1.76
N ALA A 40 -15.88 -3.00 -1.42
CA ALA A 40 -17.16 -3.16 -2.09
C ALA A 40 -17.59 -1.83 -2.71
N ILE A 41 -17.92 -1.83 -3.99
CA ILE A 41 -18.40 -0.66 -4.72
C ILE A 41 -19.79 -0.91 -5.30
N SER A 42 -20.57 0.16 -5.36
CA SER A 42 -21.79 0.27 -6.14
C SER A 42 -21.51 1.14 -7.37
N ILE A 43 -22.49 1.29 -8.27
CA ILE A 43 -22.39 2.18 -9.44
C ILE A 43 -22.05 3.63 -9.05
N LYS A 44 -22.48 4.08 -7.86
CA LYS A 44 -22.35 5.49 -7.46
C LYS A 44 -21.22 5.77 -6.47
N LYS A 45 -20.81 4.78 -5.67
CA LYS A 45 -19.87 4.98 -4.56
C LYS A 45 -19.25 3.69 -4.03
N VAL A 46 -18.17 3.84 -3.28
CA VAL A 46 -17.65 2.82 -2.37
C VAL A 46 -18.67 2.62 -1.24
N VAL A 47 -19.05 1.37 -1.00
CA VAL A 47 -20.08 0.96 -0.03
C VAL A 47 -19.44 0.44 1.25
N ALA A 48 -18.31 -0.26 1.14
CA ALA A 48 -17.54 -0.75 2.28
C ALA A 48 -16.05 -0.78 1.96
N LEU A 49 -15.24 -0.54 2.98
CA LEU A 49 -13.78 -0.60 2.93
C LEU A 49 -13.28 -1.21 4.23
N MET A 50 -12.48 -2.25 4.12
CA MET A 50 -11.76 -2.86 5.23
C MET A 50 -10.29 -3.03 4.88
N THR A 51 -9.44 -2.90 5.89
CA THR A 51 -8.00 -3.16 5.77
C THR A 51 -7.59 -4.21 6.78
N MET A 52 -6.75 -5.14 6.35
CA MET A 52 -6.19 -6.18 7.21
C MET A 52 -4.70 -6.35 6.91
N ASN A 53 -3.93 -6.70 7.94
CA ASN A 53 -2.52 -6.99 7.77
C ASN A 53 -2.33 -8.37 7.15
N ASN A 54 -1.36 -8.49 6.24
CA ASN A 54 -1.03 -9.73 5.54
C ASN A 54 -2.18 -10.27 4.67
N SER A 55 -2.25 -11.58 4.46
CA SER A 55 -3.21 -12.24 3.57
C SER A 55 -4.49 -12.62 4.29
N MET A 56 -5.60 -12.71 3.55
CA MET A 56 -6.86 -13.25 4.02
C MET A 56 -6.81 -14.76 4.22
N ASP A 57 -7.48 -15.24 5.26
CA ASP A 57 -7.75 -16.66 5.51
C ASP A 57 -9.27 -16.93 5.46
N GLY A 58 -9.67 -18.20 5.54
CA GLY A 58 -11.08 -18.58 5.46
C GLY A 58 -11.95 -18.04 6.60
N LYS A 59 -11.35 -17.71 7.76
CA LYS A 59 -12.07 -17.11 8.89
C LYS A 59 -12.33 -15.62 8.70
N ALA A 60 -11.40 -14.92 8.04
CA ALA A 60 -11.56 -13.50 7.71
C ALA A 60 -12.55 -13.26 6.56
N PHE A 61 -12.92 -14.32 5.82
CA PHE A 61 -13.93 -14.27 4.78
C PHE A 61 -15.37 -14.48 5.30
N GLU A 62 -15.52 -15.21 6.40
CA GLU A 62 -16.80 -15.45 7.09
C GLU A 62 -17.31 -14.19 7.81
#